data_AF-A0A497CNS6-F1
#
_entry.id   AF-A0A497CNS6-F1
#
_cell.length_a   1.000
_cell.length_b   1.000
_cell.length_c   1.000
_cell.angle_alpha   90.00
_cell.angle_beta   90.00
_cell.angle_gamma   90.00
#
_symmetry.space_group_name_H-M   'P 1'
#
loop_
_entity.id
_entity.type
_entity.pdbx_description
1 polymer ?
#
loop_
_entity_poly.entity_id
_entity_poly.type
_entity_poly.pdbx_seq_one_letter_code
_entity_poly.pdbx_strand_id
1 'polypeptide(L)'
;MFSPRKNSYCLIFSVSLLLVSIGLKAQESDTSKVQNVEFITDQLENIAQKTDLNLDYSDLIDDYLFYSKNPINLNSDDISKLLELQLLSENQLQNLMVYKEKYKQLFSIYELKYVPGFDAESIKRLSPFIMVGAVREKQRVSAKQVFKYGSNQFLLRYQQVLETPLGYKTPADSAWLRPGSIYLGTPQKLYARYAFNYKNKIRFGFTMEKDAGEVFLKNTLSDSVMKLVGDKVTNIFDFYSAHAYVSDIGILKEAVIGDYHLEFGQGLTLWTGLAFGKSSESITIKRFARGIRPNTSANENRFFRGAAVTLGLKGFSVTGFYSQNKADASIASSGLITEETINSIQETGMHRTINELLSKDAIDIQAYGGRISYKKRFFEMGATAYQ
;
A
#
# COMPACT_ATOMS: atom_id res chain seq x y z
N MET A 1 -35.38 -61.23 35.38
CA MET A 1 -36.19 -59.99 35.49
C MET A 1 -35.53 -58.96 34.58
N PHE A 2 -36.31 -58.40 33.65
CA PHE A 2 -35.89 -57.68 32.44
C PHE A 2 -35.60 -56.18 32.67
N SER A 3 -34.73 -55.62 31.80
CA SER A 3 -34.72 -54.22 31.30
C SER A 3 -33.95 -53.12 32.09
N PRO A 4 -33.51 -51.99 31.48
CA PRO A 4 -32.58 -51.89 30.32
C PRO A 4 -31.56 -50.71 30.40
N ARG A 5 -30.58 -50.77 29.47
CA ARG A 5 -29.91 -49.69 28.70
C ARG A 5 -29.86 -48.24 29.22
N LYS A 6 -28.67 -47.63 29.12
CA LYS A 6 -28.47 -46.43 28.28
C LYS A 6 -27.06 -46.40 27.67
N ASN A 7 -27.04 -46.35 26.34
CA ASN A 7 -25.87 -46.17 25.49
C ASN A 7 -25.31 -44.75 25.69
N SER A 8 -24.02 -44.64 25.99
CA SER A 8 -23.28 -43.39 25.85
C SER A 8 -22.62 -43.39 24.48
N TYR A 9 -23.23 -42.70 23.52
CA TYR A 9 -22.61 -42.39 22.23
C TYR A 9 -21.47 -41.39 22.47
N CYS A 10 -20.23 -41.88 22.44
CA CYS A 10 -19.03 -41.06 22.39
C CYS A 10 -18.90 -40.50 20.97
N LEU A 11 -19.51 -39.34 20.74
CA LEU A 11 -19.47 -38.64 19.46
C LEU A 11 -18.10 -37.94 19.35
N ILE A 12 -17.14 -38.67 18.78
CA ILE A 12 -15.84 -38.14 18.37
C ILE A 12 -16.10 -37.13 17.26
N PHE A 13 -15.97 -35.84 17.57
CA PHE A 13 -16.04 -34.77 16.58
C PHE A 13 -14.71 -34.72 15.83
N SER A 14 -14.54 -35.64 14.87
CA SER A 14 -13.49 -35.60 13.87
C SER A 14 -13.77 -34.40 12.96
N VAL A 15 -13.05 -33.29 13.18
CA VAL A 15 -13.03 -32.16 12.26
C VAL A 15 -12.36 -32.63 10.98
N SER A 16 -13.20 -33.09 10.04
CA SER A 16 -12.87 -33.34 8.66
C SER A 16 -12.35 -32.04 8.04
N LEU A 17 -11.03 -31.91 7.97
CA LEU A 17 -10.35 -30.95 7.12
C LEU A 17 -10.77 -31.25 5.68
N LEU A 18 -11.82 -30.57 5.21
CA LEU A 18 -12.24 -30.53 3.82
C LEU A 18 -11.07 -29.90 3.03
N LEU A 19 -10.16 -30.78 2.60
CA LEU A 19 -9.26 -30.57 1.50
C LEU A 19 -10.11 -30.29 0.26
N VAL A 20 -10.53 -29.04 0.11
CA VAL A 20 -10.94 -28.51 -1.18
C VAL A 20 -9.66 -28.47 -2.01
N SER A 21 -9.38 -29.56 -2.70
CA SER A 21 -8.44 -29.63 -3.81
C SER A 21 -8.99 -28.76 -4.93
N ILE A 22 -8.86 -27.43 -4.79
CA ILE A 22 -9.00 -26.52 -5.91
C ILE A 22 -7.83 -26.85 -6.83
N GLY A 23 -8.14 -27.37 -8.01
CA GLY A 23 -7.19 -27.50 -9.11
C GLY A 23 -6.69 -26.12 -9.53
N LEU A 24 -5.78 -25.53 -8.75
CA LEU A 24 -5.04 -24.34 -9.09
C LEU A 24 -3.97 -24.73 -10.11
N LYS A 25 -4.37 -24.95 -11.36
CA LYS A 25 -3.46 -24.93 -12.50
C LYS A 25 -3.09 -23.47 -12.82
N ALA A 26 -2.29 -22.87 -11.94
CA ALA A 26 -1.67 -21.57 -12.18
C ALA A 26 -0.40 -21.35 -11.33
N GLN A 27 0.30 -22.41 -10.95
CA GLN A 27 1.65 -22.28 -10.37
C GLN A 27 2.68 -22.38 -11.50
N GLU A 28 2.91 -21.28 -12.20
CA GLU A 28 4.13 -21.13 -12.99
C GLU A 28 5.31 -20.89 -12.05
N SER A 29 6.17 -21.90 -11.92
CA SER A 29 7.54 -21.76 -11.43
C SER A 29 8.38 -21.08 -12.52
N ASP A 30 8.22 -19.77 -12.63
CA ASP A 30 8.96 -18.95 -13.59
C ASP A 30 10.29 -18.55 -12.95
N THR A 31 11.39 -19.15 -13.40
CA THR A 31 12.74 -18.93 -12.90
C THR A 31 13.23 -17.49 -13.12
N SER A 32 12.63 -16.76 -14.08
CA SER A 32 12.89 -15.32 -14.26
C SER A 32 12.35 -14.49 -13.10
N LYS A 33 11.32 -14.97 -12.40
CA LYS A 33 10.81 -14.34 -11.16
C LYS A 33 11.83 -14.43 -10.03
N VAL A 34 12.63 -15.50 -9.95
CA VAL A 34 13.61 -15.66 -8.86
C VAL A 34 14.71 -14.60 -8.95
N GLN A 35 15.22 -14.33 -10.16
CA GLN A 35 16.27 -13.33 -10.38
C GLN A 35 15.77 -11.89 -10.19
N ASN A 36 14.51 -11.62 -10.57
CA ASN A 36 13.90 -10.31 -10.34
C ASN A 36 13.52 -10.09 -8.87
N VAL A 37 13.13 -11.14 -8.15
CA VAL A 37 12.83 -11.07 -6.71
C VAL A 37 14.09 -10.78 -5.92
N GLU A 38 15.22 -11.42 -6.23
CA GLU A 38 16.51 -11.15 -5.56
C GLU A 38 16.96 -9.68 -5.75
N PHE A 39 16.85 -9.15 -6.97
CA PHE A 39 17.10 -7.72 -7.21
C PHE A 39 16.14 -6.82 -6.41
N ILE A 40 14.84 -7.13 -6.41
CA ILE A 40 13.84 -6.37 -5.65
C ILE A 40 14.17 -6.41 -4.15
N THR A 41 14.54 -7.57 -3.61
CA THR A 41 14.93 -7.70 -2.20
C THR A 41 16.18 -6.91 -1.87
N ASP A 42 17.20 -6.95 -2.72
CA ASP A 42 18.43 -6.18 -2.52
C ASP A 42 18.17 -4.67 -2.56
N GLN A 43 17.31 -4.21 -3.48
CA GLN A 43 16.92 -2.80 -3.53
C GLN A 43 16.15 -2.38 -2.27
N LEU A 44 15.21 -3.22 -1.82
CA LEU A 44 14.46 -2.95 -0.59
C LEU A 44 15.37 -2.93 0.64
N GLU A 45 16.32 -3.86 0.74
CA GLU A 45 17.26 -3.90 1.86
C GLU A 45 18.14 -2.64 1.88
N ASN A 46 18.66 -2.23 0.72
CA ASN A 46 19.40 -0.98 0.59
C ASN A 46 18.56 0.25 0.97
N ILE A 47 17.26 0.23 0.68
CA ILE A 47 16.33 1.30 1.05
C ILE A 47 16.01 1.28 2.56
N ALA A 48 15.79 0.08 3.12
CA ALA A 48 15.41 -0.14 4.51
C ALA A 48 16.56 0.14 5.48
N GLN A 49 17.79 -0.30 5.15
CA GLN A 49 18.99 -0.01 5.95
C GLN A 49 19.27 1.50 6.09
N LYS A 50 18.70 2.33 5.21
CA LYS A 50 18.91 3.79 5.17
C LYS A 50 17.81 4.57 5.91
N THR A 51 16.82 3.89 6.52
CA THR A 51 15.68 4.52 7.20
C THR A 51 15.46 3.90 8.58
N ASP A 52 15.48 4.72 9.66
CA ASP A 52 15.19 4.25 11.03
C ASP A 52 13.70 3.93 11.28
N LEU A 53 12.83 4.14 10.29
CA LEU A 53 11.39 3.90 10.36
C LEU A 53 11.06 2.58 9.66
N ASN A 54 10.23 1.74 10.30
CA ASN A 54 9.60 0.59 9.65
C ASN A 54 8.56 1.08 8.63
N LEU A 55 9.03 1.38 7.42
CA LEU A 55 8.19 1.78 6.30
C LEU A 55 7.58 0.54 5.63
N ASP A 56 6.30 0.62 5.27
CA ASP A 56 5.68 -0.41 4.44
C ASP A 56 6.01 -0.16 2.96
N TYR A 57 6.77 -1.09 2.37
CA TYR A 57 7.21 -1.03 0.98
C TYR A 57 6.27 -1.73 0.00
N SER A 58 5.12 -2.23 0.45
CA SER A 58 4.18 -3.01 -0.37
C SER A 58 3.84 -2.33 -1.70
N ASP A 59 3.55 -1.02 -1.67
CA ASP A 59 3.22 -0.25 -2.87
C ASP A 59 4.37 -0.24 -3.90
N LEU A 60 5.61 -0.09 -3.44
CA LEU A 60 6.79 -0.07 -4.31
C LEU A 60 7.10 -1.46 -4.88
N ILE A 61 6.93 -2.49 -4.06
CA ILE A 61 7.11 -3.89 -4.47
C ILE A 61 6.14 -4.26 -5.58
N ASP A 62 4.88 -3.87 -5.44
CA ASP A 62 3.87 -4.16 -6.44
C ASP A 62 4.17 -3.46 -7.78
N ASP A 63 4.66 -2.22 -7.72
CA ASP A 63 5.09 -1.50 -8.91
C ASP A 63 6.30 -2.21 -9.57
N TYR A 64 7.31 -2.64 -8.82
CA TYR A 64 8.43 -3.42 -9.37
C TYR A 64 7.99 -4.75 -9.99
N LEU A 65 7.14 -5.51 -9.30
CA LEU A 65 6.59 -6.77 -9.82
C LEU A 65 5.78 -6.56 -11.10
N PHE A 66 5.06 -5.44 -11.18
CA PHE A 66 4.30 -5.08 -12.38
C PHE A 66 5.24 -4.76 -13.56
N TYR A 67 6.21 -3.86 -13.38
CA TYR A 67 7.09 -3.40 -14.46
C TYR A 67 8.15 -4.42 -14.86
N SER A 68 8.49 -5.38 -13.98
CA SER A 68 9.29 -6.55 -14.34
C SER A 68 8.58 -7.44 -15.37
N LYS A 69 7.24 -7.52 -15.31
CA LYS A 69 6.42 -8.28 -16.29
C LYS A 69 5.97 -7.42 -17.48
N ASN A 70 5.93 -6.10 -17.30
CA ASN A 70 5.46 -5.13 -18.27
C ASN A 70 6.54 -4.03 -18.43
N PRO A 71 7.68 -4.34 -19.07
CA PRO A 71 8.82 -3.43 -19.13
C PRO A 71 8.46 -2.11 -19.81
N ILE A 72 9.03 -1.02 -19.29
CA ILE A 72 8.83 0.33 -19.76
C ILE A 72 9.59 0.53 -21.08
N ASN A 73 8.87 0.96 -22.12
CA ASN A 73 9.49 1.25 -23.40
C ASN A 73 10.27 2.57 -23.34
N LEU A 74 11.59 2.51 -23.53
CA LEU A 74 12.48 3.69 -23.55
C LEU A 74 12.19 4.67 -24.69
N ASN A 75 11.41 4.28 -25.69
CA ASN A 75 10.96 5.20 -26.73
C ASN A 75 9.65 5.92 -26.38
N SER A 76 8.89 5.45 -25.38
CA SER A 76 7.61 6.02 -24.98
C SER A 76 7.73 7.26 -24.07
N ASP A 77 6.59 7.85 -23.73
CA ASP A 77 6.49 8.94 -22.74
C ASP A 77 6.56 8.42 -21.28
N ASP A 78 6.45 7.09 -21.09
CA ASP A 78 6.37 6.46 -19.77
C ASP A 78 7.73 6.29 -19.09
N ILE A 79 8.83 6.74 -19.71
CA ILE A 79 10.19 6.67 -19.15
C ILE A 79 10.28 7.37 -17.79
N SER A 80 9.45 8.41 -17.59
CA SER A 80 9.37 9.11 -16.30
C SER A 80 9.01 8.17 -15.14
N LYS A 81 8.35 7.02 -15.41
CA LYS A 81 8.09 5.99 -14.40
C LYS A 81 9.37 5.36 -13.84
N LEU A 82 10.45 5.28 -14.60
CA LEU A 82 11.72 4.77 -14.08
C LEU A 82 12.32 5.67 -12.99
N LEU A 83 12.02 6.98 -13.03
CA LEU A 83 12.40 7.93 -11.98
C LEU A 83 11.53 7.74 -10.73
N GLU A 84 10.23 7.54 -10.90
CA GLU A 84 9.28 7.23 -9.82
C GLU A 84 9.63 5.94 -9.08
N LEU A 85 10.12 4.94 -9.82
CA LEU A 85 10.59 3.64 -9.33
C LEU A 85 12.00 3.68 -8.73
N GLN A 86 12.64 4.84 -8.69
CA GLN A 86 14.04 5.01 -8.26
C GLN A 86 15.06 4.17 -9.05
N LEU A 87 14.71 3.77 -10.26
CA LEU A 87 15.61 3.01 -11.15
C LEU A 87 16.53 3.94 -11.94
N LEU A 88 16.16 5.21 -12.11
CA LEU A 88 16.97 6.26 -12.75
C LEU A 88 17.08 7.50 -11.88
N SER A 89 18.19 8.22 -12.03
CA SER A 89 18.35 9.60 -11.56
C SER A 89 17.83 10.64 -12.57
N GLU A 90 17.60 11.89 -12.12
CA GLU A 90 17.21 12.99 -13.02
C GLU A 90 18.24 13.20 -14.14
N ASN A 91 19.52 13.16 -13.80
CA ASN A 91 20.60 13.33 -14.78
C ASN A 91 20.58 12.23 -15.83
N GLN A 92 20.42 10.96 -15.42
CA GLN A 92 20.29 9.85 -16.37
C GLN A 92 19.06 10.01 -17.27
N LEU A 93 17.91 10.36 -16.70
CA LEU A 93 16.69 10.61 -17.48
C LEU A 93 16.89 11.75 -18.49
N GLN A 94 17.49 12.86 -18.06
CA GLN A 94 17.75 14.01 -18.92
C GLN A 94 18.73 13.65 -20.04
N ASN A 95 19.84 12.98 -19.73
CA ASN A 95 20.81 12.54 -20.73
C ASN A 95 20.17 11.59 -21.75
N LEU A 96 19.29 10.69 -21.30
CA LEU A 96 18.52 9.81 -22.17
C LEU A 96 17.55 10.59 -23.07
N MET A 97 16.86 11.60 -22.54
CA MET A 97 15.98 12.47 -23.34
C MET A 97 16.77 13.24 -24.40
N VAL A 98 17.93 13.80 -24.05
CA VAL A 98 18.82 14.51 -24.99
C VAL A 98 19.33 13.56 -26.08
N TYR A 99 19.72 12.34 -25.71
CA TYR A 99 20.12 11.31 -26.67
C TYR A 99 18.99 10.97 -27.65
N LYS A 100 17.76 10.79 -27.14
CA LYS A 100 16.56 10.56 -27.96
C LYS A 100 16.25 11.73 -28.89
N GLU A 101 16.42 12.98 -28.43
CA GLU A 101 16.18 14.14 -29.28
C GLU A 101 17.16 14.17 -30.46
N LYS A 102 18.42 13.77 -30.23
CA LYS A 102 19.46 13.71 -31.25
C LYS A 102 19.25 12.56 -32.26
N TYR A 103 18.91 11.36 -31.78
CA TYR A 103 18.84 10.14 -32.62
C TYR A 103 17.41 9.65 -32.92
N LYS A 104 16.39 10.41 -32.48
CA LYS A 104 14.94 10.17 -32.57
C LYS A 104 14.41 9.02 -31.72
N GLN A 105 15.06 7.85 -31.75
CA GLN A 105 14.65 6.68 -30.98
C GLN A 105 15.86 5.78 -30.69
N LEU A 106 15.75 4.96 -29.65
CA LEU A 106 16.63 3.83 -29.42
C LEU A 106 16.16 2.65 -30.28
N PHE A 107 17.10 1.85 -30.75
CA PHE A 107 16.87 0.55 -31.41
C PHE A 107 17.25 -0.63 -30.51
N SER A 108 18.14 -0.40 -29.54
CA SER A 108 18.60 -1.41 -28.58
C SER A 108 18.80 -0.82 -27.19
N ILE A 109 18.53 -1.62 -26.14
CA ILE A 109 18.83 -1.24 -24.75
C ILE A 109 20.33 -0.99 -24.54
N TYR A 110 21.20 -1.59 -25.35
CA TYR A 110 22.66 -1.45 -25.23
C TYR A 110 23.17 -0.08 -25.68
N GLU A 111 22.35 0.71 -26.39
CA GLU A 111 22.67 2.10 -26.71
C GLU A 111 22.81 2.98 -25.46
N LEU A 112 22.23 2.55 -24.33
CA LEU A 112 22.41 3.22 -23.04
C LEU A 112 23.89 3.37 -22.67
N LYS A 113 24.79 2.49 -23.13
CA LYS A 113 26.24 2.62 -22.89
C LYS A 113 26.84 3.91 -23.47
N TYR A 114 26.19 4.51 -24.47
CA TYR A 114 26.59 5.78 -25.07
C TYR A 114 25.92 7.00 -24.45
N VAL A 115 25.01 6.80 -23.50
CA VAL A 115 24.32 7.86 -22.78
C VAL A 115 25.12 8.17 -21.51
N PRO A 116 25.55 9.42 -21.29
CA PRO A 116 26.28 9.78 -20.08
C PRO A 116 25.50 9.44 -18.80
N GLY A 117 26.19 8.86 -17.81
CA GLY A 117 25.59 8.44 -16.54
C GLY A 117 25.06 7.00 -16.51
N PHE A 118 25.20 6.23 -17.59
CA PHE A 118 24.86 4.81 -17.63
C PHE A 118 26.14 3.95 -17.73
N ASP A 119 26.40 3.15 -16.70
CA ASP A 119 27.46 2.13 -16.69
C ASP A 119 26.88 0.72 -16.87
N ALA A 120 27.76 -0.27 -17.00
CA ALA A 120 27.35 -1.66 -17.22
C ALA A 120 26.47 -2.20 -16.08
N GLU A 121 26.75 -1.78 -14.85
CA GLU A 121 25.97 -2.18 -13.68
C GLU A 121 24.57 -1.57 -13.70
N SER A 122 24.45 -0.27 -13.96
CA SER A 122 23.16 0.43 -14.09
C SER A 122 22.32 -0.16 -15.21
N ILE A 123 22.92 -0.47 -16.37
CA ILE A 123 22.20 -1.11 -17.48
C ILE A 123 21.70 -2.51 -17.08
N LYS A 124 22.54 -3.30 -16.39
CA LYS A 124 22.15 -4.63 -15.89
C LYS A 124 20.96 -4.51 -14.92
N ARG A 125 21.01 -3.57 -13.98
CA ARG A 125 19.94 -3.28 -13.01
C ARG A 125 18.63 -2.84 -13.69
N LEU A 126 18.72 -2.04 -14.74
CA LEU A 126 17.56 -1.57 -15.50
C LEU A 126 16.93 -2.62 -16.39
N SER A 127 17.75 -3.54 -16.92
CA SER A 127 17.35 -4.48 -17.98
C SER A 127 16.04 -5.24 -17.75
N PRO A 128 15.64 -5.64 -16.51
CA PRO A 128 14.37 -6.32 -16.30
C PRO A 128 13.15 -5.42 -16.44
N PHE A 129 13.31 -4.09 -16.34
CA PHE A 129 12.22 -3.11 -16.28
C PHE A 129 12.11 -2.27 -17.54
N ILE A 130 13.00 -2.46 -18.52
CA ILE A 130 13.08 -1.63 -19.72
C ILE A 130 12.98 -2.47 -20.99
N MET A 131 12.42 -1.89 -22.03
CA MET A 131 12.45 -2.43 -23.38
C MET A 131 12.65 -1.33 -24.39
N VAL A 132 13.03 -1.71 -25.61
CA VAL A 132 13.07 -0.82 -26.77
C VAL A 132 12.18 -1.41 -27.85
N GLY A 133 11.31 -0.59 -28.42
CA GLY A 133 10.43 -1.00 -29.50
C GLY A 133 9.56 0.13 -30.01
N ALA A 134 8.73 -0.16 -31.01
CA ALA A 134 7.78 0.81 -31.55
C ALA A 134 6.81 1.28 -30.46
N VAL A 135 6.58 2.58 -30.39
CA VAL A 135 5.57 3.17 -29.50
C VAL A 135 4.21 2.77 -30.03
N ARG A 136 3.51 1.90 -29.29
CA ARG A 136 2.14 1.49 -29.64
C ARG A 136 1.18 2.63 -29.32
N GLU A 137 0.22 2.88 -30.21
CA GLU A 137 -0.82 3.88 -29.96
C GLU A 137 -1.65 3.53 -28.71
N LYS A 138 -2.10 4.57 -27.99
CA LYS A 138 -2.96 4.42 -26.81
C LYS A 138 -4.29 3.78 -27.23
N GLN A 139 -4.40 2.47 -27.07
CA GLN A 139 -5.64 1.74 -27.32
C GLN A 139 -6.75 2.21 -26.36
N ARG A 140 -7.96 2.41 -26.88
CA ARG A 140 -9.14 2.69 -26.06
C ARG A 140 -9.41 1.51 -25.13
N VAL A 141 -9.66 1.82 -23.86
CA VAL A 141 -9.99 0.80 -22.86
C VAL A 141 -11.38 0.26 -23.16
N SER A 142 -11.48 -1.03 -23.48
CA SER A 142 -12.76 -1.74 -23.64
C SER A 142 -13.04 -2.57 -22.40
N ALA A 143 -14.24 -2.47 -21.82
CA ALA A 143 -14.63 -3.26 -20.64
C ALA A 143 -14.41 -4.76 -20.85
N LYS A 144 -14.71 -5.29 -22.05
CA LYS A 144 -14.48 -6.70 -22.39
C LYS A 144 -12.99 -7.08 -22.30
N GLN A 145 -12.10 -6.18 -22.70
CA GLN A 145 -10.65 -6.40 -22.58
C GLN A 145 -10.17 -6.29 -21.14
N VAL A 146 -10.75 -5.38 -20.36
CA VAL A 146 -10.43 -5.22 -18.92
C VAL A 146 -10.72 -6.52 -18.18
N PHE A 147 -11.91 -7.09 -18.33
CA PHE A 147 -12.26 -8.36 -17.67
C PHE A 147 -11.50 -9.56 -18.22
N LYS A 148 -11.19 -9.59 -19.54
CA LYS A 148 -10.50 -10.73 -20.16
C LYS A 148 -8.99 -10.78 -19.89
N TYR A 149 -8.33 -9.63 -19.90
CA TYR A 149 -6.87 -9.53 -19.80
C TYR A 149 -6.41 -8.85 -18.49
N GLY A 150 -7.35 -8.56 -17.59
CA GLY A 150 -7.03 -8.08 -16.26
C GLY A 150 -6.36 -9.18 -15.43
N SER A 151 -5.31 -8.80 -14.72
CA SER A 151 -4.63 -9.68 -13.77
C SER A 151 -5.33 -9.61 -12.42
N ASN A 152 -5.52 -10.77 -11.80
CA ASN A 152 -6.09 -10.91 -10.47
C ASN A 152 -5.02 -11.53 -9.57
N GLN A 153 -4.78 -10.92 -8.43
CA GLN A 153 -3.85 -11.40 -7.42
C GLN A 153 -4.59 -11.54 -6.10
N PHE A 154 -4.41 -12.68 -5.46
CA PHE A 154 -4.93 -12.95 -4.14
C PHE A 154 -3.77 -13.38 -3.25
N LEU A 155 -3.64 -12.72 -2.11
CA LEU A 155 -2.60 -12.97 -1.12
C LEU A 155 -3.27 -13.24 0.22
N LEU A 156 -3.00 -14.43 0.76
CA LEU A 156 -3.34 -14.80 2.13
C LEU A 156 -2.06 -15.03 2.90
N ARG A 157 -1.97 -14.47 4.09
CA ARG A 157 -0.85 -14.67 5.00
C ARG A 157 -1.38 -14.94 6.40
N TYR A 158 -0.87 -16.03 6.96
CA TYR A 158 -1.06 -16.44 8.34
C TYR A 158 0.30 -16.37 9.04
N GLN A 159 0.36 -15.71 10.18
CA GLN A 159 1.58 -15.61 10.98
C GLN A 159 1.26 -15.79 12.45
N GLN A 160 2.10 -16.54 13.18
CA GLN A 160 1.99 -16.69 14.62
C GLN A 160 3.39 -16.90 15.21
N VAL A 161 3.69 -16.22 16.31
CA VAL A 161 4.89 -16.48 17.12
C VAL A 161 4.65 -17.73 17.96
N LEU A 162 5.58 -18.68 17.94
CA LEU A 162 5.43 -19.96 18.67
C LEU A 162 5.61 -19.80 20.18
N GLU A 163 6.53 -18.94 20.59
CA GLU A 163 6.67 -18.54 21.99
C GLU A 163 5.47 -17.69 22.40
N THR A 164 4.93 -17.92 23.60
CA THR A 164 3.83 -17.13 24.16
C THR A 164 4.34 -15.81 24.74
N PRO A 165 3.99 -14.65 24.14
CA PRO A 165 4.37 -13.34 24.69
C PRO A 165 3.76 -13.08 26.08
N LEU A 166 4.39 -12.17 26.84
CA LEU A 166 3.93 -11.79 28.19
C LEU A 166 2.46 -11.33 28.22
N GLY A 167 1.99 -10.66 27.18
CA GLY A 167 0.61 -10.15 27.07
C GLY A 167 -0.49 -11.21 27.06
N TYR A 168 -0.15 -12.50 26.85
CA TYR A 168 -1.09 -13.62 26.89
C TYR A 168 -1.04 -14.42 28.20
N LYS A 169 -0.11 -14.12 29.11
CA LYS A 169 0.03 -14.88 30.37
C LYS A 169 -1.16 -14.71 31.30
N THR A 170 -1.80 -13.56 31.26
CA THR A 170 -3.01 -13.27 32.02
C THR A 170 -4.21 -13.43 31.09
N PRO A 171 -5.29 -14.12 31.53
CA PRO A 171 -6.51 -14.23 30.73
C PRO A 171 -7.11 -12.87 30.38
N ALA A 172 -7.69 -12.76 29.17
CA ALA A 172 -8.34 -11.54 28.67
C ALA A 172 -9.45 -11.03 29.61
N ASP A 173 -10.16 -11.92 30.33
CA ASP A 173 -11.20 -11.54 31.30
C ASP A 173 -10.67 -10.73 32.49
N SER A 174 -9.37 -10.84 32.76
CA SER A 174 -8.67 -10.08 33.79
C SER A 174 -7.96 -8.84 33.24
N ALA A 175 -8.20 -8.47 31.97
CA ALA A 175 -7.55 -7.33 31.32
C ALA A 175 -7.83 -6.00 32.03
N TRP A 176 -8.98 -5.88 32.71
CA TRP A 176 -9.32 -4.69 33.51
C TRP A 176 -8.31 -4.41 34.65
N LEU A 177 -7.58 -5.42 35.13
CA LEU A 177 -6.52 -5.24 36.14
C LEU A 177 -5.28 -4.52 35.58
N ARG A 178 -5.00 -4.70 34.28
CA ARG A 178 -3.85 -4.12 33.57
C ARG A 178 -4.24 -3.78 32.12
N PRO A 179 -5.02 -2.69 31.93
CA PRO A 179 -5.70 -2.41 30.67
C PRO A 179 -4.77 -2.10 29.49
N GLY A 180 -3.49 -1.78 29.74
CA GLY A 180 -2.49 -1.51 28.70
C GLY A 180 -1.47 -2.63 28.47
N SER A 181 -1.64 -3.83 29.05
CA SER A 181 -0.62 -4.89 28.96
C SER A 181 -1.15 -6.29 28.65
N ILE A 182 -2.46 -6.48 28.71
CA ILE A 182 -3.09 -7.79 28.47
C ILE A 182 -3.75 -7.77 27.10
N TYR A 183 -3.40 -8.75 26.26
CA TYR A 183 -3.98 -8.90 24.95
C TYR A 183 -5.36 -9.56 25.04
N LEU A 184 -6.31 -8.97 24.33
CA LEU A 184 -7.71 -9.37 24.38
C LEU A 184 -8.06 -10.47 23.38
N GLY A 185 -7.29 -10.57 22.30
CA GLY A 185 -7.52 -11.49 21.20
C GLY A 185 -6.49 -12.60 21.08
N THR A 186 -6.42 -13.18 19.88
CA THR A 186 -5.61 -14.37 19.62
C THR A 186 -4.26 -14.04 18.99
N PRO A 187 -3.22 -14.90 19.15
CA PRO A 187 -1.85 -14.62 18.67
C PRO A 187 -1.66 -14.74 17.16
N GLN A 188 -2.69 -15.14 16.42
CA GLN A 188 -2.63 -15.25 14.98
C GLN A 188 -2.78 -13.88 14.32
N LYS A 189 -1.79 -13.48 13.53
CA LYS A 189 -1.88 -12.38 12.57
C LYS A 189 -2.43 -12.92 11.26
N LEU A 190 -3.49 -12.30 10.75
CA LEU A 190 -4.17 -12.69 9.53
C LEU A 190 -4.15 -11.51 8.57
N TYR A 191 -3.72 -11.77 7.34
CA TYR A 191 -3.68 -10.76 6.29
C TYR A 191 -4.28 -11.36 5.02
N ALA A 192 -5.23 -10.64 4.44
CA ALA A 192 -5.88 -11.00 3.19
C ALA A 192 -5.90 -9.79 2.27
N ARG A 193 -5.43 -9.97 1.04
CA ARG A 193 -5.44 -8.92 0.03
C ARG A 193 -5.86 -9.47 -1.31
N TYR A 194 -6.72 -8.73 -1.98
CA TYR A 194 -7.08 -8.94 -3.36
C TYR A 194 -6.73 -7.70 -4.17
N ALA A 195 -6.07 -7.89 -5.31
CA ALA A 195 -5.70 -6.83 -6.22
C ALA A 195 -6.03 -7.23 -7.67
N PHE A 196 -6.78 -6.37 -8.34
CA PHE A 196 -6.99 -6.41 -9.76
C PHE A 196 -6.17 -5.31 -10.43
N ASN A 197 -5.51 -5.64 -11.53
CA ASN A 197 -4.77 -4.69 -12.33
C ASN A 197 -4.92 -4.97 -13.81
N TYR A 198 -5.36 -3.95 -14.56
CA TYR A 198 -5.33 -3.92 -16.01
C TYR A 198 -4.42 -2.80 -16.51
N LYS A 199 -3.21 -3.19 -16.95
CA LYS A 199 -2.21 -2.31 -17.58
C LYS A 199 -1.85 -1.06 -16.77
N ASN A 200 -1.93 -1.12 -15.43
CA ASN A 200 -1.77 0.03 -14.51
C ASN A 200 -2.73 1.20 -14.78
N LYS A 201 -3.79 0.97 -15.58
CA LYS A 201 -4.81 1.96 -15.97
C LYS A 201 -6.11 1.81 -15.22
N ILE A 202 -6.45 0.58 -14.85
CA ILE A 202 -7.59 0.29 -13.98
C ILE A 202 -7.07 -0.63 -12.90
N ARG A 203 -7.20 -0.18 -11.65
CA ARG A 203 -6.81 -0.94 -10.47
C ARG A 203 -7.97 -0.93 -9.50
N PHE A 204 -8.27 -2.07 -8.92
CA PHE A 204 -9.14 -2.10 -7.74
C PHE A 204 -8.65 -3.18 -6.80
N GLY A 205 -8.82 -2.97 -5.51
CA GLY A 205 -8.34 -3.91 -4.53
C GLY A 205 -8.95 -3.65 -3.18
N PHE A 206 -8.83 -4.67 -2.34
CA PHE A 206 -9.14 -4.56 -0.92
C PHE A 206 -8.09 -5.32 -0.12
N THR A 207 -7.81 -4.79 1.07
CA THR A 207 -6.87 -5.33 2.04
C THR A 207 -7.58 -5.42 3.38
N MET A 208 -7.39 -6.54 4.05
CA MET A 208 -7.92 -6.83 5.38
C MET A 208 -6.77 -7.33 6.24
N GLU A 209 -6.62 -6.78 7.43
CA GLU A 209 -5.60 -7.19 8.38
C GLU A 209 -6.18 -7.30 9.78
N LYS A 210 -5.71 -8.33 10.49
CA LYS A 210 -5.85 -8.49 11.93
C LYS A 210 -4.46 -8.72 12.47
N ASP A 211 -4.06 -7.92 13.44
CA ASP A 211 -2.81 -8.11 14.14
C ASP A 211 -2.89 -9.14 15.27
N ALA A 212 -1.72 -9.62 15.68
CA ALA A 212 -1.60 -10.55 16.78
C ALA A 212 -2.03 -9.88 18.10
N GLY A 213 -3.00 -10.47 18.79
CA GLY A 213 -3.52 -9.97 20.07
C GLY A 213 -4.80 -9.16 19.93
N GLU A 214 -5.21 -8.82 18.71
CA GLU A 214 -6.47 -8.13 18.44
C GLU A 214 -7.65 -9.10 18.44
N VAL A 215 -8.81 -8.58 18.81
CA VAL A 215 -10.05 -9.34 18.94
C VAL A 215 -10.64 -9.60 17.55
N PHE A 216 -10.94 -10.85 17.25
CA PHE A 216 -11.54 -11.24 15.96
C PHE A 216 -13.07 -11.16 15.97
N LEU A 217 -13.72 -11.47 17.10
CA LEU A 217 -15.18 -11.49 17.23
C LEU A 217 -15.55 -10.88 18.57
N LYS A 218 -16.48 -9.90 18.59
CA LYS A 218 -16.95 -9.27 19.84
C LYS A 218 -17.40 -10.30 20.90
N ASN A 219 -18.01 -11.41 20.46
CA ASN A 219 -18.56 -12.44 21.34
C ASN A 219 -17.50 -13.27 22.10
N THR A 220 -16.20 -13.06 21.85
CA THR A 220 -15.14 -13.74 22.62
C THR A 220 -14.75 -12.99 23.89
N LEU A 221 -15.21 -11.75 24.08
CA LEU A 221 -14.89 -10.95 25.26
C LEU A 221 -15.94 -11.14 26.35
N SER A 222 -15.51 -11.10 27.61
CA SER A 222 -16.41 -11.07 28.76
C SER A 222 -17.17 -9.75 28.86
N ASP A 223 -18.37 -9.81 29.47
CA ASP A 223 -19.24 -8.66 29.68
C ASP A 223 -18.54 -7.48 30.38
N SER A 224 -17.62 -7.79 31.31
CA SER A 224 -16.85 -6.78 32.04
C SER A 224 -15.92 -5.98 31.12
N VAL A 225 -15.21 -6.66 30.21
CA VAL A 225 -14.32 -6.01 29.24
C VAL A 225 -15.14 -5.31 28.16
N MET A 226 -16.24 -5.93 27.71
CA MET A 226 -17.13 -5.34 26.72
C MET A 226 -17.73 -4.00 27.20
N LYS A 227 -18.06 -3.87 28.49
CA LYS A 227 -18.52 -2.59 29.07
C LYS A 227 -17.47 -1.48 29.01
N LEU A 228 -16.18 -1.83 29.05
CA LEU A 228 -15.08 -0.86 29.00
C LEU A 228 -14.77 -0.42 27.57
N VAL A 229 -14.76 -1.37 26.63
CA VAL A 229 -14.34 -1.10 25.25
C VAL A 229 -15.51 -0.71 24.35
N GLY A 230 -16.73 -1.17 24.68
CA GLY A 230 -17.95 -0.86 23.95
C GLY A 230 -17.87 -1.21 22.46
N ASP A 231 -18.32 -0.29 21.62
CA ASP A 231 -18.40 -0.48 20.18
C ASP A 231 -17.06 -0.36 19.44
N LYS A 232 -15.97 -0.01 20.14
CA LYS A 232 -14.62 0.13 19.54
C LYS A 232 -14.05 -1.19 19.03
N VAL A 233 -14.54 -2.32 19.53
CA VAL A 233 -14.17 -3.65 19.00
C VAL A 233 -14.84 -3.86 17.64
N THR A 234 -14.08 -4.22 16.62
CA THR A 234 -14.63 -4.58 15.30
C THR A 234 -15.01 -6.05 15.24
N ASN A 235 -15.82 -6.41 14.25
CA ASN A 235 -16.05 -7.81 13.90
C ASN A 235 -15.15 -8.19 12.72
N ILE A 236 -14.55 -9.37 12.80
CA ILE A 236 -13.75 -10.06 11.80
C ILE A 236 -12.32 -9.51 11.64
N PHE A 237 -12.14 -8.31 11.09
CA PHE A 237 -10.81 -7.69 10.94
C PHE A 237 -10.79 -6.31 11.57
N ASP A 238 -9.61 -5.91 12.02
CA ASP A 238 -9.42 -4.59 12.62
C ASP A 238 -9.23 -3.53 11.54
N PHE A 239 -8.40 -3.85 10.55
CA PHE A 239 -8.12 -3.01 9.40
C PHE A 239 -8.91 -3.42 8.16
N TYR A 240 -9.45 -2.41 7.47
CA TYR A 240 -9.98 -2.55 6.12
C TYR A 240 -9.48 -1.40 5.26
N SER A 241 -8.95 -1.72 4.09
CA SER A 241 -8.63 -0.76 3.03
C SER A 241 -9.20 -1.21 1.70
N ALA A 242 -9.71 -0.27 0.92
CA ALA A 242 -10.24 -0.54 -0.40
C ALA A 242 -10.03 0.64 -1.33
N HIS A 243 -9.75 0.37 -2.60
CA HIS A 243 -9.57 1.42 -3.60
C HIS A 243 -10.08 0.99 -4.97
N ALA A 244 -10.50 1.98 -5.75
CA ALA A 244 -10.75 1.87 -7.18
C ALA A 244 -10.08 3.05 -7.88
N TYR A 245 -9.15 2.77 -8.77
CA TYR A 245 -8.31 3.73 -9.46
C TYR A 245 -8.41 3.57 -10.98
N VAL A 246 -8.41 4.70 -11.67
CA VAL A 246 -8.39 4.76 -13.13
C VAL A 246 -7.47 5.87 -13.64
N SER A 247 -6.77 5.62 -14.75
CA SER A 247 -5.87 6.60 -15.35
C SER A 247 -5.86 6.59 -16.88
N ASP A 248 -5.37 7.69 -17.45
CA ASP A 248 -5.14 7.88 -18.89
C ASP A 248 -6.40 7.70 -19.78
N ILE A 249 -7.52 8.31 -19.38
CA ILE A 249 -8.78 8.30 -20.13
C ILE A 249 -9.14 9.71 -20.62
N GLY A 250 -8.66 10.07 -21.81
CA GLY A 250 -8.98 11.37 -22.43
C GLY A 250 -8.40 12.55 -21.64
N ILE A 251 -9.26 13.42 -21.11
CA ILE A 251 -8.85 14.52 -20.23
C ILE A 251 -8.60 14.06 -18.79
N LEU A 252 -9.09 12.87 -18.41
CA LEU A 252 -8.86 12.29 -17.10
C LEU A 252 -7.45 11.69 -17.08
N LYS A 253 -6.56 12.30 -16.30
CA LYS A 253 -5.23 11.74 -16.06
C LYS A 253 -5.30 10.64 -15.01
N GLU A 254 -5.92 10.92 -13.87
CA GLU A 254 -5.98 10.02 -12.72
C GLU A 254 -7.28 10.27 -11.94
N ALA A 255 -7.93 9.21 -11.46
CA ALA A 255 -8.99 9.31 -10.47
C ALA A 255 -8.94 8.10 -9.53
N VAL A 256 -9.30 8.33 -8.28
CA VAL A 256 -9.39 7.30 -7.25
C VAL A 256 -10.58 7.54 -6.34
N ILE A 257 -11.20 6.44 -5.91
CA ILE A 257 -12.20 6.41 -4.83
C ILE A 257 -11.76 5.32 -3.84
N GLY A 258 -11.90 5.61 -2.55
CA GLY A 258 -11.44 4.74 -1.45
C GLY A 258 -10.17 5.28 -0.83
N ASP A 259 -9.19 4.40 -0.61
CA ASP A 259 -7.94 4.72 0.07
C ASP A 259 -6.83 5.03 -0.95
N TYR A 260 -6.16 6.17 -0.77
CA TYR A 260 -5.20 6.69 -1.73
C TYR A 260 -4.11 7.54 -1.08
N HIS A 261 -3.08 7.83 -1.86
CA HIS A 261 -2.03 8.77 -1.47
C HIS A 261 -1.97 9.93 -2.43
N LEU A 262 -1.50 11.05 -1.88
CA LEU A 262 -1.21 12.26 -2.62
C LEU A 262 0.26 12.60 -2.43
N GLU A 263 0.93 12.87 -3.54
CA GLU A 263 2.32 13.26 -3.57
C GLU A 263 2.42 14.59 -4.33
N PHE A 264 2.45 15.71 -3.59
CA PHE A 264 2.55 17.06 -4.14
C PHE A 264 3.62 17.88 -3.42
N GLY A 265 4.04 18.99 -4.04
CA GLY A 265 4.94 19.97 -3.40
C GLY A 265 6.31 19.41 -2.98
N GLN A 266 6.81 18.36 -3.64
CA GLN A 266 8.10 17.71 -3.35
C GLN A 266 8.25 17.23 -1.89
N GLY A 267 7.14 16.97 -1.20
CA GLY A 267 7.17 16.54 0.19
C GLY A 267 7.18 17.65 1.23
N LEU A 268 7.03 18.92 0.83
CA LEU A 268 6.94 20.08 1.73
C LEU A 268 5.50 20.36 2.21
N THR A 269 4.50 19.86 1.48
CA THR A 269 3.08 20.13 1.77
C THR A 269 2.30 18.84 1.99
N LEU A 270 1.80 18.23 0.91
CA LEU A 270 1.01 17.00 0.92
C LEU A 270 1.85 15.84 0.42
N TRP A 271 2.19 14.93 1.32
CA TRP A 271 2.94 13.74 0.97
C TRP A 271 2.64 12.59 1.90
N THR A 272 1.84 11.63 1.42
CA THR A 272 1.52 10.41 2.16
C THR A 272 2.22 9.17 1.61
N GLY A 273 3.11 9.35 0.61
CA GLY A 273 3.93 8.27 0.07
C GLY A 273 5.25 8.04 0.78
N LEU A 274 5.92 6.94 0.42
CA LEU A 274 7.31 6.70 0.82
C LEU A 274 8.17 7.91 0.43
N ALA A 275 8.90 8.41 1.41
CA ALA A 275 9.73 9.60 1.28
C ALA A 275 11.16 9.24 1.65
N PHE A 276 12.01 9.06 0.64
CA PHE A 276 13.40 8.67 0.88
C PHE A 276 14.26 9.89 1.24
N GLY A 277 15.09 9.71 2.27
CA GLY A 277 16.00 10.73 2.79
C GLY A 277 17.34 10.79 2.04
N LYS A 278 18.30 11.55 2.59
CA LYS A 278 19.65 11.65 2.03
C LYS A 278 20.35 10.30 2.06
N SER A 279 20.86 9.85 0.91
CA SER A 279 21.67 8.63 0.77
C SER A 279 23.15 9.00 0.56
N SER A 280 24.05 8.08 0.91
CA SER A 280 25.50 8.23 0.69
C SER A 280 25.90 8.24 -0.79
N GLU A 281 25.04 7.74 -1.67
CA GLU A 281 25.15 7.89 -3.12
C GLU A 281 24.30 9.09 -3.59
N SER A 282 24.95 9.96 -4.35
CA SER A 282 24.48 11.18 -5.02
C SER A 282 23.02 11.63 -4.75
N ILE A 283 22.89 12.53 -3.76
CA ILE A 283 22.08 13.76 -3.77
C ILE A 283 20.85 13.74 -4.69
N THR A 284 19.79 13.01 -4.30
CA THR A 284 18.44 13.30 -4.81
C THR A 284 17.74 14.18 -3.77
N ILE A 285 17.96 15.50 -3.82
CA ILE A 285 17.31 16.48 -2.93
C ILE A 285 15.82 16.63 -3.29
N LYS A 286 15.46 16.36 -4.54
CA LYS A 286 14.12 16.58 -5.09
C LYS A 286 13.29 15.29 -5.06
N ARG A 287 12.09 15.36 -4.46
CA ARG A 287 11.12 14.25 -4.47
C ARG A 287 10.23 14.31 -5.71
N PHE A 288 10.03 13.18 -6.38
CA PHE A 288 9.15 13.08 -7.56
C PHE A 288 7.72 12.75 -7.14
N ALA A 289 6.87 13.75 -7.26
CA ALA A 289 5.44 13.61 -7.09
C ALA A 289 4.85 12.65 -8.15
N ARG A 290 4.33 11.50 -7.71
CA ARG A 290 3.57 10.58 -8.58
C ARG A 290 2.12 10.99 -8.78
N GLY A 291 1.67 12.06 -8.12
CA GLY A 291 0.29 12.52 -8.22
C GLY A 291 -0.64 11.71 -7.33
N ILE A 292 -1.71 11.17 -7.92
CA ILE A 292 -2.70 10.34 -7.23
C ILE A 292 -2.33 8.86 -7.41
N ARG A 293 -2.20 8.13 -6.31
CA ARG A 293 -1.98 6.68 -6.34
C ARG A 293 -2.93 5.95 -5.38
N PRO A 294 -3.42 4.75 -5.74
CA PRO A 294 -4.18 3.93 -4.79
C PRO A 294 -3.28 3.47 -3.63
N ASN A 295 -3.86 3.37 -2.42
CA ASN A 295 -3.20 2.73 -1.28
C ASN A 295 -3.35 1.21 -1.40
N THR A 296 -2.25 0.48 -1.39
CA THR A 296 -2.26 -0.99 -1.40
C THR A 296 -1.63 -1.62 -0.16
N SER A 297 -1.07 -0.77 0.71
CA SER A 297 -0.49 -1.10 2.00
C SER A 297 -1.58 -1.39 3.04
N ALA A 298 -1.17 -2.06 4.12
CA ALA A 298 -1.99 -2.19 5.33
C ALA A 298 -1.61 -1.20 6.44
N ASN A 299 -0.84 -0.17 6.10
CA ASN A 299 -0.55 0.93 7.02
C ASN A 299 -1.83 1.74 7.29
N GLU A 300 -2.24 1.79 8.55
CA GLU A 300 -3.50 2.43 8.97
C GLU A 300 -3.42 3.96 9.02
N ASN A 301 -2.21 4.50 9.13
CA ASN A 301 -2.00 5.90 9.53
C ASN A 301 -1.68 6.83 8.37
N ARG A 302 -1.20 6.30 7.24
CA ARG A 302 -0.54 7.10 6.20
C ARG A 302 -1.23 7.05 4.84
N PHE A 303 -2.54 7.22 4.80
CA PHE A 303 -3.32 7.38 3.56
C PHE A 303 -4.47 8.37 3.74
N PHE A 304 -5.05 8.77 2.61
CA PHE A 304 -6.31 9.51 2.55
C PHE A 304 -7.46 8.56 2.19
N ARG A 305 -8.62 8.78 2.79
CA ARG A 305 -9.84 7.98 2.57
C ARG A 305 -10.94 8.87 2.02
N GLY A 306 -11.30 8.67 0.75
CA GLY A 306 -12.29 9.51 0.07
C GLY A 306 -12.16 9.43 -1.44
N ALA A 307 -11.97 10.57 -2.10
CA ALA A 307 -11.83 10.62 -3.55
C ALA A 307 -10.87 11.71 -4.01
N ALA A 308 -10.13 11.44 -5.08
CA ALA A 308 -9.28 12.43 -5.74
C ALA A 308 -9.35 12.26 -7.26
N VAL A 309 -9.21 13.38 -7.98
CA VAL A 309 -9.25 13.42 -9.44
C VAL A 309 -8.25 14.43 -9.98
N THR A 310 -7.52 14.05 -11.02
CA THR A 310 -6.64 14.91 -11.80
C THR A 310 -7.13 14.94 -13.25
N LEU A 311 -7.51 16.14 -13.69
CA LEU A 311 -7.83 16.44 -15.08
C LEU A 311 -6.64 17.14 -15.74
N GLY A 312 -6.38 16.87 -17.01
CA GLY A 312 -5.30 17.53 -17.73
C GLY A 312 -5.59 17.77 -19.19
N LEU A 313 -5.17 18.94 -19.68
CA LEU A 313 -5.34 19.37 -21.05
C LEU A 313 -4.17 20.27 -21.48
N LYS A 314 -3.51 19.92 -22.59
CA LYS A 314 -2.47 20.76 -23.26
C LYS A 314 -1.41 21.33 -22.29
N GLY A 315 -0.90 20.51 -21.38
CA GLY A 315 0.14 20.89 -20.42
C GLY A 315 -0.37 21.44 -19.09
N PHE A 316 -1.64 21.84 -19.00
CA PHE A 316 -2.30 22.15 -17.73
C PHE A 316 -2.80 20.87 -17.07
N SER A 317 -2.71 20.81 -15.74
CA SER A 317 -3.31 19.76 -14.91
C SER A 317 -3.93 20.40 -13.67
N VAL A 318 -5.14 19.99 -13.34
CA VAL A 318 -5.90 20.43 -12.17
C VAL A 318 -6.26 19.19 -11.38
N THR A 319 -5.93 19.18 -10.10
CA THR A 319 -6.21 18.10 -9.17
C THR A 319 -7.09 18.62 -8.05
N GLY A 320 -8.13 17.86 -7.71
CA GLY A 320 -8.96 18.09 -6.52
C GLY A 320 -9.06 16.81 -5.71
N PHE A 321 -9.13 16.94 -4.39
CA PHE A 321 -9.29 15.80 -3.49
C PHE A 321 -10.11 16.15 -2.26
N TYR A 322 -10.73 15.13 -1.70
CA TYR A 322 -11.43 15.16 -0.42
C TYR A 322 -11.17 13.85 0.31
N SER A 323 -10.86 13.96 1.60
CA SER A 323 -10.61 12.85 2.50
C SER A 323 -11.26 13.07 3.84
N GLN A 324 -11.81 11.99 4.39
CA GLN A 324 -12.22 11.89 5.78
C GLN A 324 -11.69 10.57 6.32
N ASN A 325 -10.79 10.65 7.29
CA ASN A 325 -10.24 9.49 7.96
C ASN A 325 -10.37 9.64 9.48
N LYS A 326 -10.34 8.52 10.18
CA LYS A 326 -10.21 8.49 11.62
C LYS A 326 -8.76 8.20 11.98
N ALA A 327 -8.33 8.72 13.13
CA ALA A 327 -7.00 8.43 13.64
C ALA A 327 -7.06 8.16 15.14
N ASP A 328 -6.09 7.37 15.59
CA ASP A 328 -5.97 6.98 16.98
C ASP A 328 -5.35 8.11 17.78
N ALA A 329 -5.93 8.40 18.94
CA ALA A 329 -5.46 9.47 19.79
C ALA A 329 -5.67 9.17 21.26
N SER A 330 -4.73 9.64 22.07
CA SER A 330 -4.92 9.72 23.52
C SER A 330 -5.66 11.02 23.85
N ILE A 331 -6.88 10.90 24.35
CA ILE A 331 -7.67 12.04 24.83
C ILE A 331 -7.49 12.14 26.35
N ALA A 332 -7.25 13.35 26.86
CA ALA A 332 -7.33 13.61 28.30
C ALA A 332 -8.59 14.42 28.61
N SER A 333 -9.47 13.84 29.43
CA SER A 333 -10.54 14.58 30.07
C SER A 333 -10.03 15.12 31.40
N SER A 334 -9.61 16.39 31.46
CA SER A 334 -9.41 17.05 32.75
C SER A 334 -10.77 17.43 33.29
N GLY A 335 -11.18 16.87 34.44
CA GLY A 335 -12.52 17.06 35.03
C GLY A 335 -12.90 18.51 35.43
N LEU A 336 -12.05 19.49 35.11
CA LEU A 336 -12.25 20.93 35.32
C LEU A 336 -12.49 21.71 34.01
N ILE A 337 -12.24 21.10 32.85
CA ILE A 337 -12.35 21.74 31.54
C ILE A 337 -13.29 20.88 30.69
N THR A 338 -14.37 21.46 30.19
CA THR A 338 -15.35 20.80 29.30
C THR A 338 -14.82 20.52 27.90
N GLU A 339 -13.58 20.87 27.61
CA GLU A 339 -12.94 20.65 26.32
C GLU A 339 -12.04 19.42 26.39
N GLU A 340 -12.30 18.46 25.50
CA GLU A 340 -11.48 17.29 25.30
C GLU A 340 -10.18 17.70 24.60
N THR A 341 -9.05 17.56 25.31
CA THR A 341 -7.74 17.88 24.74
C THR A 341 -7.09 16.61 24.20
N ILE A 342 -6.57 16.71 22.97
CA ILE A 342 -5.76 15.65 22.35
C ILE A 342 -4.34 15.75 22.93
N ASN A 343 -3.88 14.70 23.63
CA ASN A 343 -2.52 14.64 24.16
C ASN A 343 -1.51 14.19 23.11
N SER A 344 -1.86 13.16 22.34
CA SER A 344 -0.99 12.59 21.31
C SER A 344 -1.79 11.85 20.27
N ILE A 345 -1.28 11.83 19.04
CA ILE A 345 -1.73 10.98 17.94
C ILE A 345 -0.88 9.71 17.98
N GLN A 346 -1.52 8.55 17.87
CA GLN A 346 -0.87 7.25 17.91
C GLN A 346 -0.74 6.70 16.48
N GLU A 347 0.49 6.45 16.01
CA GLU A 347 0.75 5.89 14.67
C GLU A 347 1.06 4.39 14.69
N THR A 348 0.75 3.69 15.78
CA THR A 348 1.11 2.27 15.92
C THR A 348 0.20 1.34 15.13
N GLY A 349 -1.07 1.70 14.95
CA GLY A 349 -2.08 0.86 14.30
C GLY A 349 -2.32 -0.48 15.01
N MET A 350 -2.20 -0.50 16.34
CA MET A 350 -2.31 -1.72 17.14
C MET A 350 -3.51 -1.60 18.08
N HIS A 351 -4.42 -2.59 18.07
CA HIS A 351 -5.67 -2.57 18.84
C HIS A 351 -5.87 -3.83 19.68
N ARG A 352 -4.86 -4.17 20.49
CA ARG A 352 -4.77 -5.45 21.22
C ARG A 352 -5.23 -5.36 22.66
N THR A 353 -5.08 -4.18 23.27
CA THR A 353 -5.35 -3.92 24.70
C THR A 353 -6.53 -2.96 24.89
N ILE A 354 -7.03 -2.84 26.12
CA ILE A 354 -8.15 -1.93 26.43
C ILE A 354 -7.74 -0.48 26.15
N ASN A 355 -6.53 -0.06 26.56
CA ASN A 355 -6.07 1.32 26.33
C ASN A 355 -5.93 1.63 24.83
N GLU A 356 -5.37 0.70 24.06
CA GLU A 356 -5.25 0.84 22.60
C GLU A 356 -6.65 0.98 21.95
N LEU A 357 -7.63 0.16 22.34
CA LEU A 357 -8.99 0.23 21.79
C LEU A 357 -9.76 1.49 22.21
N LEU A 358 -9.49 2.04 23.40
CA LEU A 358 -10.07 3.32 23.81
C LEU A 358 -9.50 4.49 23.01
N SER A 359 -8.24 4.41 22.62
CA SER A 359 -7.59 5.39 21.74
C SER A 359 -7.94 5.22 20.26
N LYS A 360 -8.42 4.04 19.85
CA LYS A 360 -8.81 3.75 18.47
C LYS A 360 -9.82 4.74 17.93
N ASP A 361 -9.62 5.25 16.72
CA ASP A 361 -10.61 6.07 16.00
C ASP A 361 -11.17 7.23 16.87
N ALA A 362 -10.30 7.86 17.64
CA ALA A 362 -10.68 8.86 18.65
C ALA A 362 -10.87 10.25 18.02
N ILE A 363 -10.19 10.55 16.91
CA ILE A 363 -10.29 11.82 16.20
C ILE A 363 -10.71 11.62 14.74
N ASP A 364 -11.56 12.54 14.24
CA ASP A 364 -11.91 12.63 12.82
C ASP A 364 -11.00 13.68 12.15
N ILE A 365 -10.24 13.26 11.14
CA ILE A 365 -9.39 14.11 10.32
C ILE A 365 -10.05 14.28 8.95
N GLN A 366 -10.40 15.52 8.63
CA GLN A 366 -10.89 15.90 7.32
C GLN A 366 -9.81 16.69 6.60
N ALA A 367 -9.59 16.37 5.33
CA ALA A 367 -8.64 17.08 4.49
C ALA A 367 -9.22 17.27 3.10
N TYR A 368 -9.13 18.47 2.56
CA TYR A 368 -9.54 18.75 1.19
C TYR A 368 -8.66 19.82 0.56
N GLY A 369 -8.55 19.79 -0.76
CA GLY A 369 -7.71 20.74 -1.45
C GLY A 369 -7.54 20.42 -2.92
N GLY A 370 -6.54 21.07 -3.50
CA GLY A 370 -6.23 20.89 -4.89
C GLY A 370 -4.87 21.43 -5.29
N ARG A 371 -4.47 21.04 -6.50
CA ARG A 371 -3.23 21.47 -7.15
C ARG A 371 -3.51 21.87 -8.59
N ILE A 372 -2.99 23.03 -8.98
CA ILE A 372 -2.94 23.43 -10.39
C ILE A 372 -1.47 23.41 -10.81
N SER A 373 -1.17 22.80 -11.95
CA SER A 373 0.19 22.74 -12.50
C SER A 373 0.19 22.95 -14.00
N TYR A 374 1.23 23.60 -14.50
CA TYR A 374 1.50 23.77 -15.93
C TYR A 374 2.89 23.24 -16.25
N LYS A 375 2.98 22.32 -17.22
CA LYS A 375 4.22 21.72 -17.67
C LYS A 375 4.42 21.92 -19.17
N LYS A 376 5.58 22.46 -19.55
CA LYS A 376 6.03 22.61 -20.94
C LYS A 376 7.53 22.37 -21.05
N ARG A 377 7.93 21.27 -21.69
CA ARG A 377 9.34 20.86 -21.88
C ARG A 377 10.11 20.87 -20.55
N PHE A 378 11.00 21.85 -20.37
CA PHE A 378 11.88 22.01 -19.22
C PHE A 378 11.31 22.89 -18.10
N PHE A 379 10.07 23.38 -18.26
CA PHE A 379 9.42 24.25 -17.30
C PHE A 379 8.20 23.56 -16.68
N GLU A 380 8.16 23.51 -15.35
CA GLU A 380 6.99 23.11 -14.58
C GLU A 380 6.76 24.15 -13.47
N MET A 381 5.54 24.67 -13.38
CA MET A 381 5.09 25.43 -12.22
C MET A 381 3.83 24.79 -11.65
N GLY A 382 3.60 24.93 -10.36
CA GLY A 382 2.32 24.57 -9.77
C GLY A 382 2.09 25.21 -8.41
N ALA A 383 0.82 25.36 -8.07
CA ALA A 383 0.34 25.84 -6.79
C ALA A 383 -0.53 24.75 -6.15
N THR A 384 -0.35 24.51 -4.85
CA THR A 384 -1.11 23.54 -4.06
C THR A 384 -1.72 24.26 -2.86
N ALA A 385 -2.99 24.04 -2.59
CA ALA A 385 -3.68 24.55 -1.42
C ALA A 385 -4.55 23.44 -0.83
N TYR A 386 -4.57 23.33 0.49
CA TYR A 386 -5.39 22.37 1.21
C TYR A 386 -5.68 22.88 2.62
N GLN A 387 -6.69 22.27 3.23
CA GLN A 387 -7.08 22.47 4.62
C GLN A 387 -7.17 21.12 5.31
#